data_AF-A0AAV3JFV1-F1
#
_entry.id   AF-A0AAV3JFV1-F1
#
_cell.length_a   1.000
_cell.length_b   1.000
_cell.length_c   1.000
_cell.angle_alpha   90.00
_cell.angle_beta   90.00
_cell.angle_gamma   90.00
#
_symmetry.space_group_name_H-M   'P 1'
#
loop_
_entity.id
_entity.type
_entity.pdbx_description
1 polymer ?
#
loop_
_entity_poly.entity_id
_entity_poly.type
_entity_poly.pdbx_seq_one_letter_code
_entity_poly.pdbx_strand_id
1 'polypeptide(L)'
;MKHYLTYKGDTSDKFWSIEVLGNSFTIIYGKTGAAGTSQTKNFKTEEACLKEARKILSEKLKKGYVEKNDINGKSVLNDNKKPKSDKESRKEIDKTIIPKIEKQSKSDSQKIEERPKDKVEPSSQKTVKQDLETIPSESSKELNKISLYYQGDGSDKVYHVNIDPEGDGYVVLFAFGRRGSTLQTGTKTSKPVSYESAQKIMNQLVNSKMSKGYTKGESGTPYLHTNKEERISGVHCQLLNPIEEEELSAYIENDQYGAQEKLDGNRMMIRKTGDNVEGINRKGLIIAISQIIYEYALGFQDDFILDGESVGDVFYPFDIFSKDGKDIQHLSYQERYAILQSILKGRDKTFCLVELVVSTKDKKGLLEKLREKQKEGIVFKDLSAPYKAGRPASRGAQIKFKFYETATVSVETVNLKRSVSMRLYDGKSWIHVGNVTIPINFEMPQERNIIEVRYLYAYRGGSLYQPTYLGIRSDADENDCDLNQLKYKSI
;
A
#
# COMPACT_ATOMS: atom_id res chain seq x y z
N MET A 1 25.18 8.27 -21.78
CA MET A 1 23.92 7.94 -22.51
C MET A 1 23.13 9.24 -22.68
N LYS A 2 22.65 9.58 -23.88
CA LYS A 2 21.94 10.85 -24.13
C LYS A 2 20.77 10.63 -25.08
N HIS A 3 19.59 11.18 -24.77
CA HIS A 3 18.37 11.06 -25.56
C HIS A 3 17.59 12.38 -25.53
N TYR A 4 16.92 12.72 -26.65
CA TYR A 4 16.03 13.88 -26.76
C TYR A 4 14.71 13.44 -27.40
N LEU A 5 13.61 13.68 -26.70
CA LEU A 5 12.26 13.30 -27.10
C LEU A 5 11.36 14.53 -27.22
N THR A 6 10.42 14.49 -28.16
CA THR A 6 9.33 15.46 -28.27
C THR A 6 7.96 14.80 -28.18
N TYR A 7 6.98 15.52 -27.63
CA TYR A 7 5.59 15.13 -27.56
C TYR A 7 4.72 16.25 -28.14
N LYS A 8 3.90 15.91 -29.14
CA LYS A 8 2.90 16.82 -29.72
C LYS A 8 1.52 16.20 -29.53
N GLY A 9 0.59 17.02 -29.08
CA GLY A 9 -0.85 16.78 -29.06
C GLY A 9 -1.58 18.13 -29.14
N ASP A 10 -2.90 18.10 -29.30
CA ASP A 10 -3.73 19.19 -29.81
C ASP A 10 -3.51 20.58 -29.17
N THR A 11 -3.17 20.61 -27.88
CA THR A 11 -2.89 21.84 -27.11
C THR A 11 -1.49 21.89 -26.49
N SER A 12 -0.60 20.93 -26.77
CA SER A 12 0.74 20.92 -26.17
C SER A 12 1.85 20.34 -27.03
N ASP A 13 2.89 21.16 -27.25
CA ASP A 13 4.18 20.79 -27.81
C ASP A 13 5.24 20.85 -26.70
N LYS A 14 5.86 19.71 -26.37
CA LYS A 14 6.74 19.54 -25.20
C LYS A 14 8.01 18.79 -25.59
N PHE A 15 9.12 19.11 -24.93
CA PHE A 15 10.36 18.35 -25.02
C PHE A 15 10.73 17.71 -23.68
N TRP A 16 11.50 16.62 -23.77
CA TRP A 16 12.11 15.94 -22.63
C TRP A 16 13.42 15.30 -23.08
N SER A 17 14.50 15.53 -22.35
CA SER A 17 15.80 14.91 -22.59
C SER A 17 16.37 14.31 -21.32
N ILE A 18 17.31 13.38 -21.50
CA ILE A 18 18.12 12.82 -20.41
C ILE A 18 19.56 12.66 -20.87
N GLU A 19 20.49 13.01 -19.98
CA GLU A 19 21.93 12.86 -20.17
C GLU A 19 22.53 12.19 -18.92
N VAL A 20 23.16 11.03 -19.12
CA VAL A 20 23.79 10.21 -18.08
C VAL A 20 25.30 10.35 -18.19
N LEU A 21 25.91 10.78 -17.09
CA LEU A 21 27.35 11.01 -16.91
C LEU A 21 27.78 10.27 -15.62
N GLY A 22 28.47 9.14 -15.80
CA GLY A 22 28.90 8.25 -14.72
C GLY A 22 27.73 7.78 -13.84
N ASN A 23 27.85 7.96 -12.53
CA ASN A 23 26.82 7.61 -11.54
C ASN A 23 25.69 8.67 -11.40
N SER A 24 25.58 9.62 -12.33
CA SER A 24 24.55 10.67 -12.31
C SER A 24 23.80 10.79 -13.63
N PHE A 25 22.54 11.23 -13.59
CA PHE A 25 21.86 11.73 -14.78
C PHE A 25 21.22 13.08 -14.53
N THR A 26 21.15 13.89 -15.58
CA THR A 26 20.37 15.12 -15.65
C THR A 26 19.24 14.95 -16.66
N ILE A 27 18.02 15.24 -16.25
CA ILE A 27 16.83 15.31 -17.08
C ILE A 27 16.52 16.79 -17.33
N ILE A 28 16.14 17.17 -18.55
CA ILE A 28 15.64 18.52 -18.87
C ILE A 28 14.28 18.41 -19.56
N TYR A 29 13.30 19.24 -19.22
CA TYR A 29 11.97 19.17 -19.82
C TYR A 29 11.24 20.52 -19.86
N GLY A 30 10.37 20.72 -20.84
CA GLY A 30 9.62 21.97 -20.97
C GLY A 30 8.64 21.99 -22.15
N LYS A 31 8.07 23.16 -22.42
CA LYS A 31 7.41 23.45 -23.70
C LYS A 31 8.50 23.59 -24.78
N THR A 32 8.29 23.02 -25.96
CA THR A 32 9.24 23.13 -27.07
C THR A 32 9.51 24.60 -27.40
N GLY A 33 10.79 24.99 -27.46
CA GLY A 33 11.22 26.38 -27.66
C GLY A 33 11.45 27.21 -26.38
N ALA A 34 11.18 26.67 -25.19
CA ALA A 34 11.54 27.29 -23.91
C ALA A 34 12.80 26.62 -23.31
N ALA A 35 13.52 27.33 -22.42
CA ALA A 35 14.73 26.80 -21.76
C ALA A 35 14.50 25.51 -20.93
N GLY A 36 13.27 25.29 -20.47
CA GLY A 36 12.88 24.11 -19.70
C GLY A 36 13.33 24.15 -18.23
N THR A 37 13.15 23.01 -17.56
CA THR A 37 13.52 22.77 -16.15
C THR A 37 14.40 21.55 -16.08
N SER A 38 15.55 21.68 -15.42
CA SER A 38 16.50 20.59 -15.19
C SER A 38 16.30 19.91 -13.84
N GLN A 39 16.53 18.59 -13.77
CA GLN A 39 16.59 17.80 -12.54
C GLN A 39 17.75 16.80 -12.63
N THR A 40 18.69 16.87 -11.69
CA THR A 40 19.83 15.93 -11.60
C THR A 40 19.61 14.92 -10.48
N LYS A 41 19.96 13.65 -10.71
CA LYS A 41 19.82 12.54 -9.75
C LYS A 41 21.10 11.70 -9.74
N ASN A 42 21.65 11.50 -8.54
CA ASN A 42 22.89 10.76 -8.31
C ASN A 42 22.60 9.37 -7.74
N PHE A 43 23.48 8.42 -8.03
CA PHE A 43 23.35 6.99 -7.68
C PHE A 43 24.65 6.46 -7.06
N LYS A 44 24.56 5.31 -6.39
CA LYS A 44 25.73 4.65 -5.79
C LYS A 44 26.68 4.02 -6.82
N THR A 45 26.17 3.63 -7.99
CA THR A 45 26.95 3.04 -9.09
C THR A 45 26.40 3.50 -10.45
N GLU A 46 27.18 3.32 -11.51
CA GLU A 46 26.80 3.67 -12.88
C GLU A 46 25.71 2.73 -13.44
N GLU A 47 25.72 1.43 -13.14
CA GLU A 47 24.68 0.50 -13.62
C GLU A 47 23.32 0.83 -13.00
N ALA A 48 23.29 1.24 -11.74
CA ALA A 48 22.08 1.72 -11.08
C ALA A 48 21.53 2.99 -11.74
N CYS A 49 22.43 3.91 -12.14
CA CYS A 49 22.06 5.12 -12.86
C CYS A 49 21.50 4.81 -14.27
N LEU A 50 22.22 4.01 -15.05
CA LEU A 50 21.82 3.58 -16.40
C LEU A 50 20.50 2.76 -16.39
N LYS A 51 20.27 1.93 -15.37
CA LYS A 51 19.03 1.14 -15.23
C LYS A 51 17.81 2.02 -14.98
N GLU A 52 17.91 3.02 -14.09
CA GLU A 52 16.82 3.98 -13.87
C GLU A 52 16.66 4.93 -15.09
N ALA A 53 17.75 5.37 -15.73
CA ALA A 53 17.69 6.20 -16.93
C ALA A 53 16.94 5.50 -18.09
N ARG A 54 17.28 4.23 -18.37
CA ARG A 54 16.59 3.39 -19.38
C ARG A 54 15.12 3.17 -19.05
N LYS A 55 14.80 2.93 -17.77
CA LYS A 55 13.40 2.83 -17.30
C LYS A 55 12.63 4.12 -17.58
N ILE A 56 13.13 5.28 -17.16
CA ILE A 56 12.46 6.57 -17.36
C ILE A 56 12.31 6.91 -18.86
N LEU A 57 13.31 6.57 -19.69
CA LEU A 57 13.23 6.67 -21.15
C LEU A 57 12.07 5.81 -21.69
N SER A 58 12.01 4.52 -21.35
CA SER A 58 10.92 3.63 -21.78
C SER A 58 9.55 4.11 -21.32
N GLU A 59 9.48 4.70 -20.13
CA GLU A 59 8.26 5.31 -19.58
C GLU A 59 7.81 6.55 -20.34
N LYS A 60 8.71 7.25 -21.03
CA LYS A 60 8.38 8.41 -21.88
C LYS A 60 7.90 7.96 -23.25
N LEU A 61 8.59 7.01 -23.88
CA LEU A 61 8.17 6.40 -25.15
C LEU A 61 6.75 5.80 -25.02
N LYS A 62 6.48 5.06 -23.94
CA LYS A 62 5.12 4.54 -23.62
C LYS A 62 4.06 5.63 -23.35
N LYS A 63 4.43 6.89 -23.21
CA LYS A 63 3.53 8.05 -23.04
C LYS A 63 3.43 8.88 -24.33
N GLY A 64 3.76 8.30 -25.48
CA GLY A 64 3.66 8.93 -26.80
C GLY A 64 4.75 9.96 -27.11
N TYR A 65 5.83 10.02 -26.32
CA TYR A 65 6.98 10.85 -26.67
C TYR A 65 7.76 10.15 -27.79
N VAL A 66 8.02 10.87 -28.88
CA VAL A 66 8.78 10.38 -30.04
C VAL A 66 10.22 10.89 -29.94
N GLU A 67 11.18 10.00 -30.18
CA GLU A 67 12.61 10.33 -30.18
C GLU A 67 12.99 11.12 -31.44
N LYS A 68 13.77 12.19 -31.26
CA LYS A 68 14.40 12.92 -32.37
C LYS A 68 15.87 12.55 -32.45
N ASN A 69 16.22 11.82 -33.51
CA ASN A 69 17.60 11.63 -33.92
C ASN A 69 18.03 12.87 -34.73
N ASP A 70 18.72 13.82 -34.09
CA ASP A 70 19.32 14.95 -34.80
C ASP A 70 20.53 14.48 -35.62
N ILE A 71 20.37 14.41 -36.94
CA ILE A 71 21.43 14.05 -37.89
C ILE A 71 22.01 15.33 -38.50
N ASN A 72 23.16 15.77 -37.96
CA ASN A 72 24.26 16.57 -38.56
C ASN A 72 25.00 17.33 -37.45
N GLY A 73 26.33 17.40 -37.38
CA GLY A 73 27.41 16.77 -38.16
C GLY A 73 28.75 16.98 -37.41
N LYS A 74 29.89 16.42 -37.79
CA LYS A 74 30.28 15.81 -39.08
C LYS A 74 30.75 14.36 -38.92
N SER A 75 30.66 13.62 -40.01
CA SER A 75 31.41 12.39 -40.23
C SER A 75 32.87 12.67 -40.57
N VAL A 76 33.74 11.72 -40.20
CA VAL A 76 34.76 11.19 -41.12
C VAL A 76 34.58 9.67 -41.09
N LEU A 77 34.40 9.07 -42.25
CA LEU A 77 34.29 7.62 -42.40
C LEU A 77 35.69 6.98 -42.34
N ASN A 78 35.74 5.75 -41.86
CA ASN A 78 36.24 4.68 -42.72
C ASN A 78 35.77 3.32 -42.21
N ASP A 79 35.26 2.50 -43.12
CA ASP A 79 35.07 1.07 -42.89
C ASP A 79 36.41 0.39 -42.65
N ASN A 80 36.42 -0.66 -41.82
CA ASN A 80 36.77 -1.96 -42.39
C ASN A 80 36.30 -3.17 -41.59
N LYS A 81 36.30 -4.31 -42.28
CA LYS A 81 35.86 -5.62 -41.80
C LYS A 81 36.76 -6.16 -40.68
N LYS A 82 36.19 -6.99 -39.80
CA LYS A 82 36.95 -7.99 -39.05
C LYS A 82 37.67 -8.97 -40.00
N PRO A 83 38.96 -9.26 -39.77
CA PRO A 83 39.50 -10.61 -39.86
C PRO A 83 39.53 -11.29 -38.47
N LYS A 84 40.12 -12.48 -38.40
CA LYS A 84 40.20 -13.35 -37.20
C LYS A 84 41.62 -13.38 -36.60
N SER A 85 41.71 -14.06 -35.47
CA SER A 85 42.82 -14.94 -35.00
C SER A 85 44.15 -14.35 -34.49
N ASP A 86 44.50 -14.89 -33.31
CA ASP A 86 45.81 -15.41 -32.89
C ASP A 86 46.91 -14.54 -32.22
N LYS A 87 47.17 -14.96 -30.95
CA LYS A 87 48.47 -15.24 -30.30
C LYS A 87 49.41 -14.14 -29.77
N GLU A 88 49.50 -14.16 -28.44
CA GLU A 88 50.71 -14.35 -27.61
C GLU A 88 51.89 -13.34 -27.59
N SER A 89 52.17 -12.88 -26.36
CA SER A 89 53.49 -12.84 -25.67
C SER A 89 54.29 -11.52 -25.50
N ARG A 90 54.39 -11.13 -24.21
CA ARG A 90 55.60 -10.70 -23.43
C ARG A 90 56.63 -9.73 -24.03
N LYS A 91 56.69 -8.49 -23.48
CA LYS A 91 57.71 -7.93 -22.53
C LYS A 91 57.41 -6.42 -22.30
N GLU A 92 57.53 -5.74 -21.14
CA GLU A 92 58.42 -5.75 -19.95
C GLU A 92 59.51 -4.63 -20.01
N ILE A 93 59.88 -4.05 -18.84
CA ILE A 93 60.87 -2.93 -18.61
C ILE A 93 60.32 -1.52 -19.00
N ASP A 94 60.42 -0.41 -18.22
CA ASP A 94 61.02 -0.14 -16.89
C ASP A 94 60.46 1.11 -16.12
N LYS A 95 60.97 1.32 -14.88
CA LYS A 95 61.37 2.56 -14.12
C LYS A 95 61.01 4.00 -14.63
N THR A 96 60.79 5.05 -13.80
CA THR A 96 60.61 5.26 -12.31
C THR A 96 59.80 6.59 -12.11
N ILE A 97 59.76 7.43 -11.03
CA ILE A 97 60.52 7.76 -9.80
C ILE A 97 59.52 8.15 -8.67
N ILE A 98 59.91 8.07 -7.38
CA ILE A 98 59.23 8.73 -6.23
C ILE A 98 60.30 9.42 -5.35
N PRO A 99 60.06 10.64 -4.83
CA PRO A 99 59.68 10.83 -3.41
C PRO A 99 58.47 11.81 -3.29
N LYS A 100 57.52 11.72 -2.36
CA LYS A 100 57.50 11.31 -0.94
C LYS A 100 58.23 12.24 0.04
N ILE A 101 57.47 13.14 0.67
CA ILE A 101 57.67 13.65 2.05
C ILE A 101 56.32 13.51 2.79
N GLU A 102 56.35 13.50 4.12
CA GLU A 102 55.36 12.88 5.01
C GLU A 102 55.26 13.68 6.33
N LYS A 103 54.29 13.35 7.21
CA LYS A 103 54.21 13.72 8.65
C LYS A 103 53.71 15.17 8.95
N GLN A 104 52.59 15.37 9.69
CA GLN A 104 52.33 15.34 11.16
C GLN A 104 52.33 16.76 11.77
N SER A 105 51.65 17.10 12.87
CA SER A 105 50.66 16.40 13.73
C SER A 105 50.06 17.34 14.80
N LYS A 106 48.98 16.90 15.49
CA LYS A 106 48.62 17.21 16.90
C LYS A 106 48.13 18.67 17.19
N SER A 107 46.96 18.85 17.84
CA SER A 107 46.71 19.01 19.31
C SER A 107 46.63 20.50 19.74
N ASP A 108 45.91 20.96 20.77
CA ASP A 108 44.98 20.31 21.71
C ASP A 108 44.03 21.35 22.38
N SER A 109 43.01 20.86 23.08
CA SER A 109 42.38 21.39 24.31
C SER A 109 42.03 22.89 24.55
N GLN A 110 40.74 23.12 24.89
CA GLN A 110 40.24 23.92 26.05
C GLN A 110 40.43 25.45 26.05
N LYS A 111 39.83 26.26 26.94
CA LYS A 111 38.48 26.40 27.58
C LYS A 111 38.53 27.79 28.32
N ILE A 112 37.50 28.16 29.11
CA ILE A 112 37.35 29.41 29.91
C ILE A 112 36.80 30.58 29.06
N GLU A 113 35.68 31.29 29.28
CA GLU A 113 34.67 31.47 30.36
C GLU A 113 34.67 32.92 30.93
N GLU A 114 33.55 33.33 31.55
CA GLU A 114 33.26 34.62 32.22
C GLU A 114 32.86 35.88 31.39
N ARG A 115 31.66 36.39 31.73
CA ARG A 115 31.23 37.81 31.70
C ARG A 115 31.52 38.42 33.12
N PRO A 116 31.04 39.61 33.56
CA PRO A 116 30.30 40.71 32.91
C PRO A 116 30.79 42.14 33.27
N LYS A 117 30.13 43.18 32.74
CA LYS A 117 29.43 44.22 33.54
C LYS A 117 28.73 45.27 32.68
N ASP A 118 27.69 45.87 33.26
CA ASP A 118 26.77 46.84 32.66
C ASP A 118 27.31 48.28 32.72
N LYS A 119 26.75 49.19 31.91
CA LYS A 119 25.94 50.33 32.42
C LYS A 119 25.36 51.25 31.33
N VAL A 120 24.04 51.48 31.45
CA VAL A 120 23.33 52.78 31.34
C VAL A 120 23.24 53.49 29.96
N GLU A 121 22.00 53.67 29.51
CA GLU A 121 21.59 54.60 28.43
C GLU A 121 21.69 56.08 28.86
N PRO A 122 21.49 57.03 27.91
CA PRO A 122 20.27 57.81 28.06
C PRO A 122 19.39 57.81 26.80
N SER A 123 18.10 58.00 27.01
CA SER A 123 17.06 57.91 25.98
C SER A 123 16.91 59.18 25.13
N SER A 124 16.40 59.04 23.90
CA SER A 124 15.04 59.50 23.58
C SER A 124 14.72 59.46 22.07
N GLN A 125 13.67 58.73 21.69
CA GLN A 125 12.37 59.26 21.23
C GLN A 125 11.52 58.13 20.63
N LYS A 126 10.19 58.21 20.76
CA LYS A 126 9.24 57.15 20.40
C LYS A 126 8.62 57.39 19.03
N THR A 127 8.48 56.33 18.24
CA THR A 127 7.33 56.16 17.33
C THR A 127 6.78 54.75 17.51
N VAL A 128 5.55 54.64 18.03
CA VAL A 128 4.87 53.35 18.22
C VAL A 128 4.14 52.98 16.93
N LYS A 129 4.33 51.74 16.48
CA LYS A 129 3.31 51.00 15.70
C LYS A 129 3.19 49.60 16.31
N GLN A 130 1.96 49.20 16.56
CA GLN A 130 1.64 47.96 17.26
C GLN A 130 1.78 46.75 16.35
N ASP A 131 2.00 45.61 16.98
CA ASP A 131 1.96 44.29 16.36
C ASP A 131 0.56 44.00 15.78
N LEU A 132 0.57 43.34 14.63
CA LEU A 132 -0.62 42.76 14.00
C LEU A 132 -0.26 41.35 13.57
N GLU A 133 -0.31 40.41 14.52
CA GLU A 133 -0.27 38.99 14.23
C GLU A 133 -1.51 38.62 13.42
N THR A 134 -1.33 38.35 12.13
CA THR A 134 -2.45 38.11 11.21
C THR A 134 -3.06 36.73 11.45
N ILE A 135 -4.08 36.68 12.31
CA ILE A 135 -4.93 35.49 12.50
C ILE A 135 -5.43 35.01 11.12
N PRO A 136 -5.23 33.74 10.74
CA PRO A 136 -5.70 33.24 9.43
C PRO A 136 -7.21 33.33 9.30
N SER A 137 -7.69 34.17 8.38
CA SER A 137 -9.12 34.34 8.11
C SER A 137 -9.75 33.04 7.61
N GLU A 138 -11.04 32.84 7.86
CA GLU A 138 -11.71 31.56 7.57
C GLU A 138 -11.68 31.18 6.07
N SER A 139 -11.65 32.18 5.18
CA SER A 139 -11.39 32.03 3.75
C SER A 139 -10.12 31.23 3.42
N SER A 140 -9.09 31.27 4.28
CA SER A 140 -7.86 30.49 4.08
C SER A 140 -8.01 28.99 4.36
N LYS A 141 -9.01 28.58 5.17
CA LYS A 141 -9.20 27.17 5.54
C LYS A 141 -9.76 26.33 4.40
N GLU A 142 -10.64 26.88 3.57
CA GLU A 142 -11.18 26.17 2.40
C GLU A 142 -10.11 25.95 1.31
N LEU A 143 -9.26 26.95 1.06
CA LEU A 143 -8.17 26.85 0.08
C LEU A 143 -7.14 25.76 0.42
N ASN A 144 -7.10 25.29 1.66
CA ASN A 144 -6.21 24.21 2.12
C ASN A 144 -6.76 22.79 1.89
N LYS A 145 -7.99 22.61 1.39
CA LYS A 145 -8.58 21.28 1.16
C LYS A 145 -9.24 21.21 -0.21
N ILE A 146 -8.83 20.26 -1.06
CA ILE A 146 -9.38 20.08 -2.40
C ILE A 146 -9.84 18.63 -2.60
N SER A 147 -11.14 18.46 -2.83
CA SER A 147 -11.79 17.19 -3.15
C SER A 147 -11.96 17.06 -4.67
N LEU A 148 -11.53 15.93 -5.22
CA LEU A 148 -11.62 15.61 -6.64
C LEU A 148 -12.31 14.27 -6.87
N TYR A 149 -13.16 14.19 -7.88
CA TYR A 149 -14.01 13.03 -8.18
C TYR A 149 -13.78 12.54 -9.62
N TYR A 150 -13.84 11.24 -9.85
CA TYR A 150 -13.79 10.62 -11.18
C TYR A 150 -14.97 9.66 -11.30
N GLN A 151 -15.79 9.83 -12.35
CA GLN A 151 -16.94 8.99 -12.63
C GLN A 151 -16.94 8.62 -14.11
N GLY A 152 -16.58 7.37 -14.42
CA GLY A 152 -16.42 6.83 -15.77
C GLY A 152 -15.94 5.38 -15.72
N ASP A 153 -16.14 4.60 -16.79
CA ASP A 153 -15.64 3.22 -16.91
C ASP A 153 -16.02 2.28 -15.73
N GLY A 154 -17.25 2.41 -15.20
CA GLY A 154 -17.72 1.71 -14.00
C GLY A 154 -17.02 2.11 -12.69
N SER A 155 -16.04 3.01 -12.78
CA SER A 155 -15.28 3.57 -11.66
C SER A 155 -15.94 4.83 -11.13
N ASP A 156 -16.28 4.79 -9.85
CA ASP A 156 -16.56 6.00 -9.08
C ASP A 156 -15.45 6.16 -8.03
N LYS A 157 -14.62 7.20 -8.14
CA LYS A 157 -13.40 7.37 -7.35
C LYS A 157 -13.29 8.77 -6.79
N VAL A 158 -12.78 8.87 -5.56
CA VAL A 158 -12.49 10.15 -4.91
C VAL A 158 -10.99 10.28 -4.62
N TYR A 159 -10.49 11.52 -4.68
CA TYR A 159 -9.13 11.90 -4.33
C TYR A 159 -9.16 13.23 -3.58
N HIS A 160 -8.88 13.21 -2.28
CA HIS A 160 -8.69 14.43 -1.49
C HIS A 160 -7.20 14.76 -1.41
N VAL A 161 -6.89 16.05 -1.34
CA VAL A 161 -5.59 16.59 -0.96
C VAL A 161 -5.80 17.71 0.04
N ASN A 162 -4.97 17.77 1.09
CA ASN A 162 -5.06 18.78 2.13
C ASN A 162 -3.68 19.27 2.59
N ILE A 163 -3.63 20.52 3.05
CA ILE A 163 -2.47 21.16 3.68
C ILE A 163 -2.78 21.37 5.16
N ASP A 164 -2.14 20.57 6.01
CA ASP A 164 -2.28 20.66 7.46
C ASP A 164 -0.92 21.08 8.07
N PRO A 165 -0.88 21.81 9.20
CA PRO A 165 0.36 22.18 9.86
C PRO A 165 1.02 20.99 10.56
N GLU A 166 2.35 20.95 10.58
CA GLU A 166 3.18 19.95 11.29
C GLU A 166 4.46 20.65 11.78
N GLY A 167 4.59 20.87 13.09
CA GLY A 167 5.67 21.68 13.67
C GLY A 167 5.68 23.12 13.12
N ASP A 168 6.87 23.67 12.87
CA ASP A 168 7.07 25.03 12.32
C ASP A 168 6.77 25.15 10.81
N GLY A 169 5.95 24.26 10.26
CA GLY A 169 5.68 24.18 8.83
C GLY A 169 4.41 23.40 8.49
N TYR A 170 4.31 22.96 7.23
CA TYR A 170 3.12 22.33 6.67
C TYR A 170 3.45 21.04 5.92
N VAL A 171 2.52 20.10 5.94
CA VAL A 171 2.58 18.86 5.16
C VAL A 171 1.46 18.79 4.13
N VAL A 172 1.74 18.16 2.99
CA VAL A 172 0.75 17.92 1.93
C VAL A 172 0.32 16.48 1.94
N LEU A 173 -0.92 16.28 2.35
CA LEU A 173 -1.53 15.01 2.66
C LEU A 173 -2.54 14.66 1.57
N PHE A 174 -2.81 13.37 1.37
CA PHE A 174 -3.77 12.91 0.38
C PHE A 174 -4.49 11.63 0.79
N ALA A 175 -5.73 11.48 0.32
CA ALA A 175 -6.57 10.30 0.54
C ALA A 175 -7.22 9.89 -0.80
N PHE A 176 -7.32 8.58 -1.09
CA PHE A 176 -7.91 8.12 -2.36
C PHE A 176 -8.54 6.72 -2.30
N GLY A 177 -9.57 6.48 -3.11
CA GLY A 177 -10.30 5.20 -3.14
C GLY A 177 -11.53 5.26 -4.04
N ARG A 178 -12.41 4.25 -3.94
CA ARG A 178 -13.76 4.32 -4.52
C ARG A 178 -14.60 5.31 -3.68
N ARG A 179 -15.45 6.15 -4.27
CA ARG A 179 -16.38 6.98 -3.48
C ARG A 179 -17.29 6.06 -2.64
N GLY A 180 -17.54 6.43 -1.38
CA GLY A 180 -18.19 5.58 -0.37
C GLY A 180 -17.27 4.60 0.38
N SER A 181 -16.10 4.22 -0.17
CA SER A 181 -15.19 3.25 0.47
C SER A 181 -14.14 3.89 1.38
N THR A 182 -13.56 3.10 2.30
CA THR A 182 -12.39 3.50 3.08
C THR A 182 -11.20 3.86 2.18
N LEU A 183 -10.67 5.08 2.35
CA LEU A 183 -9.64 5.63 1.47
C LEU A 183 -8.22 5.28 1.94
N GLN A 184 -7.33 5.02 0.98
CA GLN A 184 -5.89 4.92 1.21
C GLN A 184 -5.29 6.31 1.41
N THR A 185 -4.62 6.53 2.54
CA THR A 185 -4.05 7.83 2.94
C THR A 185 -2.52 7.86 2.84
N GLY A 186 -1.93 9.05 2.75
CA GLY A 186 -0.48 9.25 2.81
C GLY A 186 -0.05 10.71 2.73
N THR A 187 1.26 10.95 2.87
CA THR A 187 1.90 12.27 2.69
C THR A 187 2.71 12.33 1.40
N LYS A 188 2.85 13.53 0.81
CA LYS A 188 3.82 13.84 -0.25
C LYS A 188 5.07 14.57 0.24
N THR A 189 5.03 15.09 1.45
CA THR A 189 6.13 15.80 2.12
C THR A 189 6.72 14.88 3.18
N SER A 190 8.01 14.55 3.06
CA SER A 190 8.74 13.68 4.00
C SER A 190 9.23 14.38 5.28
N LYS A 191 9.06 15.71 5.32
CA LYS A 191 9.24 16.63 6.43
C LYS A 191 8.30 17.84 6.19
N PRO A 192 8.00 18.67 7.20
CA PRO A 192 7.32 19.95 7.00
C PRO A 192 8.04 20.85 5.98
N VAL A 193 7.27 21.64 5.25
CA VAL A 193 7.73 22.64 4.27
C VAL A 193 7.01 23.98 4.48
N SER A 194 7.49 25.06 3.84
CA SER A 194 6.78 26.35 3.87
C SER A 194 5.40 26.25 3.23
N TYR A 195 4.45 27.07 3.69
CA TYR A 195 3.07 27.09 3.18
C TYR A 195 3.00 27.25 1.65
N GLU A 196 3.82 28.14 1.09
CA GLU A 196 3.93 28.34 -0.37
C GLU A 196 4.42 27.08 -1.10
N SER A 197 5.34 26.31 -0.50
CA SER A 197 5.79 25.02 -1.02
C SER A 197 4.68 23.96 -0.95
N ALA A 198 3.92 23.95 0.14
CA ALA A 198 2.78 23.06 0.30
C ALA A 198 1.68 23.35 -0.74
N GLN A 199 1.34 24.63 -0.97
CA GLN A 199 0.42 25.04 -2.04
C GLN A 199 0.93 24.62 -3.43
N LYS A 200 2.22 24.80 -3.73
CA LYS A 200 2.83 24.36 -5.01
C LYS A 200 2.69 22.85 -5.21
N ILE A 201 2.94 22.03 -4.18
CA ILE A 201 2.80 20.57 -4.23
C ILE A 201 1.32 20.17 -4.36
N MET A 202 0.41 20.78 -3.60
CA MET A 202 -1.03 20.53 -3.71
C MET A 202 -1.55 20.81 -5.12
N ASN A 203 -1.21 21.97 -5.69
CA ASN A 203 -1.61 22.35 -7.05
C ASN A 203 -1.06 21.38 -8.11
N GLN A 204 0.16 20.85 -7.94
CA GLN A 204 0.69 19.81 -8.82
C GLN A 204 -0.10 18.49 -8.73
N LEU A 205 -0.52 18.08 -7.53
CA LEU A 205 -1.35 16.88 -7.33
C LEU A 205 -2.73 17.05 -7.97
N VAL A 206 -3.37 18.20 -7.77
CA VAL A 206 -4.67 18.55 -8.37
C VAL A 206 -4.58 18.53 -9.89
N ASN A 207 -3.62 19.24 -10.49
CA ASN A 207 -3.45 19.27 -11.94
C ASN A 207 -3.10 17.87 -12.51
N SER A 208 -2.31 17.06 -11.80
CA SER A 208 -2.02 15.67 -12.19
C SER A 208 -3.21 14.71 -12.05
N LYS A 209 -4.29 15.13 -11.40
CA LYS A 209 -5.56 14.38 -11.26
C LYS A 209 -6.60 14.87 -12.26
N MET A 210 -6.74 16.18 -12.44
CA MET A 210 -7.63 16.75 -13.47
C MET A 210 -7.22 16.34 -14.88
N SER A 211 -5.91 16.26 -15.16
CA SER A 211 -5.37 15.68 -16.41
C SER A 211 -5.59 14.15 -16.57
N LYS A 212 -6.34 13.52 -15.66
CA LYS A 212 -6.76 12.12 -15.70
C LYS A 212 -8.28 11.98 -15.52
N GLY A 213 -9.04 13.00 -15.94
CA GLY A 213 -10.50 13.00 -15.91
C GLY A 213 -11.15 13.26 -14.54
N TYR A 214 -10.38 13.66 -13.51
CA TYR A 214 -10.98 14.04 -12.23
C TYR A 214 -11.52 15.47 -12.29
N THR A 215 -12.72 15.71 -11.80
CA THR A 215 -13.33 17.05 -11.64
C THR A 215 -13.27 17.51 -10.19
N LYS A 216 -13.37 18.82 -9.96
CA LYS A 216 -13.68 19.37 -8.63
C LYS A 216 -15.17 19.13 -8.33
N GLY A 217 -15.50 18.93 -7.07
CA GLY A 217 -16.87 18.92 -6.56
C GLY A 217 -16.88 19.36 -5.10
N GLU A 218 -18.07 19.37 -4.49
CA GLU A 218 -18.26 19.84 -3.12
C GLU A 218 -17.46 19.02 -2.09
N SER A 219 -17.22 19.65 -0.93
CA SER A 219 -16.37 19.12 0.13
C SER A 219 -17.04 17.96 0.86
N GLY A 220 -16.75 16.74 0.42
CA GLY A 220 -17.00 15.52 1.21
C GLY A 220 -16.34 15.61 2.59
N THR A 221 -16.90 14.86 3.54
CA THR A 221 -16.72 15.01 5.01
C THR A 221 -15.26 15.28 5.42
N PRO A 222 -14.98 16.30 6.27
CA PRO A 222 -13.62 16.74 6.52
C PRO A 222 -12.71 15.65 7.11
N TYR A 223 -11.69 15.25 6.35
CA TYR A 223 -10.54 14.56 6.96
C TYR A 223 -9.78 15.54 7.85
N LEU A 224 -9.56 15.12 9.09
CA LEU A 224 -8.54 15.66 10.00
C LEU A 224 -7.30 14.74 9.91
N HIS A 225 -6.12 15.32 9.70
CA HIS A 225 -4.88 14.67 10.11
C HIS A 225 -4.52 15.15 11.50
N THR A 226 -5.22 14.59 12.48
CA THR A 226 -4.63 14.37 13.79
C THR A 226 -3.35 13.53 13.63
N ASN A 227 -2.39 13.77 14.52
CA ASN A 227 -1.06 13.20 14.52
C ASN A 227 -1.07 11.67 14.53
N LYS A 228 0.06 11.07 14.18
CA LYS A 228 0.21 9.61 14.13
C LYS A 228 -0.11 8.92 15.47
N GLU A 229 0.07 9.62 16.58
CA GLU A 229 -0.25 9.19 17.94
C GLU A 229 -1.76 9.31 18.23
N GLU A 230 -2.39 10.42 17.87
CA GLU A 230 -3.83 10.65 17.99
C GLU A 230 -4.69 9.73 17.10
N ARG A 231 -4.08 9.08 16.10
CA ARG A 231 -4.71 8.02 15.30
C ARG A 231 -4.66 6.63 15.95
N ILE A 232 -3.95 6.45 17.06
CA ILE A 232 -3.91 5.19 17.81
C ILE A 232 -5.22 5.07 18.59
N SER A 233 -6.05 4.09 18.26
CA SER A 233 -7.37 3.96 18.88
C SER A 233 -7.34 3.48 20.34
N GLY A 234 -6.20 2.96 20.82
CA GLY A 234 -6.06 2.20 22.06
C GLY A 234 -6.57 0.76 21.96
N VAL A 235 -7.13 0.35 20.82
CA VAL A 235 -7.86 -0.90 20.63
C VAL A 235 -7.17 -1.78 19.58
N HIS A 236 -7.05 -3.07 19.86
CA HIS A 236 -6.28 -4.01 19.04
C HIS A 236 -7.06 -5.31 18.79
N CYS A 237 -7.22 -5.68 17.51
CA CYS A 237 -7.95 -6.90 17.14
C CYS A 237 -7.26 -8.17 17.65
N GLN A 238 -8.05 -9.16 18.09
CA GLN A 238 -7.63 -10.56 18.23
C GLN A 238 -7.34 -11.17 16.85
N LEU A 239 -6.20 -11.85 16.70
CA LEU A 239 -5.68 -12.34 15.41
C LEU A 239 -5.49 -13.85 15.40
N LEU A 240 -6.20 -14.52 14.50
CA LEU A 240 -6.36 -15.98 14.47
C LEU A 240 -5.17 -16.69 13.78
N ASN A 241 -4.70 -17.78 14.37
CA ASN A 241 -3.78 -18.73 13.74
C ASN A 241 -4.53 -19.65 12.76
N PRO A 242 -3.90 -20.06 11.65
CA PRO A 242 -4.47 -21.08 10.77
C PRO A 242 -4.40 -22.46 11.44
N ILE A 243 -5.27 -23.35 10.99
CA ILE A 243 -5.10 -24.80 11.04
C ILE A 243 -5.13 -25.36 9.61
N GLU A 244 -4.61 -26.56 9.39
CA GLU A 244 -4.72 -27.31 8.13
C GLU A 244 -5.85 -28.37 8.26
N GLU A 245 -6.14 -29.15 7.20
CA GLU A 245 -7.35 -30.00 7.09
C GLU A 245 -7.36 -31.15 8.12
N GLU A 246 -6.19 -31.67 8.50
CA GLU A 246 -6.02 -32.78 9.45
C GLU A 246 -6.42 -32.42 10.89
N GLU A 247 -6.39 -31.13 11.24
CA GLU A 247 -6.85 -30.63 12.54
C GLU A 247 -8.36 -30.32 12.57
N LEU A 248 -9.06 -30.30 11.41
CA LEU A 248 -10.41 -29.73 11.30
C LEU A 248 -11.46 -30.50 12.10
N SER A 249 -11.40 -31.83 12.11
CA SER A 249 -12.32 -32.69 12.86
C SER A 249 -12.33 -32.37 14.35
N ALA A 250 -11.17 -32.10 14.95
CA ALA A 250 -11.01 -31.81 16.38
C ALA A 250 -11.72 -30.54 16.86
N TYR A 251 -12.11 -29.62 15.96
CA TYR A 251 -12.90 -28.42 16.28
C TYR A 251 -14.35 -28.54 15.78
N ILE A 252 -14.57 -29.24 14.67
CA ILE A 252 -15.91 -29.63 14.20
C ILE A 252 -16.64 -30.49 15.24
N GLU A 253 -15.94 -31.40 15.92
CA GLU A 253 -16.55 -32.41 16.81
C GLU A 253 -16.42 -32.06 18.31
N ASN A 254 -15.87 -30.89 18.64
CA ASN A 254 -15.73 -30.40 20.01
C ASN A 254 -16.65 -29.20 20.27
N ASP A 255 -17.72 -29.41 21.03
CA ASP A 255 -18.76 -28.39 21.28
C ASP A 255 -18.33 -27.28 22.26
N GLN A 256 -17.10 -27.33 22.82
CA GLN A 256 -16.45 -26.15 23.42
C GLN A 256 -16.08 -25.08 22.37
N TYR A 257 -16.03 -25.46 21.08
CA TYR A 257 -15.79 -24.55 19.97
C TYR A 257 -17.08 -24.33 19.17
N GLY A 258 -17.53 -23.08 19.11
CA GLY A 258 -18.51 -22.63 18.12
C GLY A 258 -17.82 -22.22 16.82
N ALA A 259 -18.56 -22.17 15.72
CA ALA A 259 -18.04 -21.82 14.40
C ALA A 259 -18.83 -20.69 13.70
N GLN A 260 -18.15 -19.94 12.84
CA GLN A 260 -18.66 -18.80 12.07
C GLN A 260 -18.07 -18.81 10.65
N GLU A 261 -18.74 -18.18 9.68
CA GLU A 261 -18.16 -17.95 8.34
C GLU A 261 -16.87 -17.13 8.43
N LYS A 262 -15.81 -17.57 7.74
CA LYS A 262 -14.64 -16.71 7.53
C LYS A 262 -14.86 -15.80 6.31
N LEU A 263 -15.27 -14.56 6.58
CA LEU A 263 -15.50 -13.53 5.56
C LEU A 263 -14.18 -13.03 4.93
N ASP A 264 -14.24 -12.73 3.62
CA ASP A 264 -13.17 -12.13 2.80
C ASP A 264 -13.47 -10.65 2.56
N GLY A 265 -12.95 -9.79 3.44
CA GLY A 265 -13.21 -8.35 3.44
C GLY A 265 -12.07 -7.56 4.06
N ASN A 266 -12.41 -6.45 4.75
CA ASN A 266 -11.45 -5.69 5.54
C ASN A 266 -11.83 -5.69 7.02
N ARG A 267 -10.99 -6.31 7.86
CA ARG A 267 -11.13 -6.32 9.33
C ARG A 267 -11.19 -4.89 9.89
N MET A 268 -12.34 -4.58 10.48
CA MET A 268 -12.72 -3.26 10.99
C MET A 268 -13.47 -3.43 12.31
N MET A 269 -13.16 -2.60 13.30
CA MET A 269 -14.08 -2.37 14.41
C MET A 269 -14.87 -1.09 14.17
N ILE A 270 -16.09 -1.03 14.70
CA ILE A 270 -16.87 0.22 14.80
C ILE A 270 -16.94 0.61 16.27
N ARG A 271 -16.42 1.80 16.59
CA ARG A 271 -16.57 2.45 17.89
C ARG A 271 -17.64 3.52 17.79
N LYS A 272 -18.66 3.46 18.65
CA LYS A 272 -19.62 4.54 18.91
C LYS A 272 -19.44 5.06 20.34
N THR A 273 -19.47 6.38 20.49
CA THR A 273 -19.47 7.05 21.80
C THR A 273 -20.27 8.35 21.70
N GLY A 274 -21.49 8.36 22.25
CA GLY A 274 -22.48 9.40 21.98
C GLY A 274 -22.71 9.56 20.47
N ASP A 275 -22.65 10.80 19.98
CA ASP A 275 -22.84 11.12 18.56
C ASP A 275 -21.58 10.90 17.68
N ASN A 276 -20.47 10.42 18.25
CA ASN A 276 -19.23 10.13 17.50
C ASN A 276 -19.17 8.66 17.08
N VAL A 277 -18.88 8.40 15.80
CA VAL A 277 -18.68 7.05 15.24
C VAL A 277 -17.37 6.97 14.45
N GLU A 278 -16.54 5.99 14.79
CA GLU A 278 -15.21 5.78 14.21
C GLU A 278 -15.02 4.33 13.73
N GLY A 279 -14.35 4.17 12.59
CA GLY A 279 -13.79 2.89 12.19
C GLY A 279 -12.38 2.70 12.76
N ILE A 280 -12.04 1.48 13.15
CA ILE A 280 -10.68 1.11 13.59
C ILE A 280 -10.21 -0.06 12.74
N ASN A 281 -9.11 0.08 12.01
CA ASN A 281 -8.60 -1.02 11.18
C ASN A 281 -7.78 -2.03 12.01
N ARG A 282 -7.49 -3.19 11.41
CA ARG A 282 -6.68 -4.29 11.98
C ARG A 282 -5.36 -3.90 12.69
N LYS A 283 -4.78 -2.71 12.44
CA LYS A 283 -3.56 -2.22 13.10
C LYS A 283 -3.83 -1.39 14.37
N GLY A 284 -5.08 -1.22 14.79
CA GLY A 284 -5.45 -0.32 15.89
C GLY A 284 -5.36 1.17 15.51
N LEU A 285 -5.59 1.48 14.23
CA LEU A 285 -5.57 2.85 13.72
C LEU A 285 -6.98 3.28 13.30
N ILE A 286 -7.37 4.48 13.71
CA ILE A 286 -8.63 5.12 13.33
C ILE A 286 -8.65 5.35 11.81
N ILE A 287 -9.78 5.04 11.17
CA ILE A 287 -10.04 5.17 9.73
C ILE A 287 -11.44 5.72 9.47
N ALA A 288 -11.61 6.36 8.31
CA ALA A 288 -12.92 6.69 7.79
C ALA A 288 -13.66 5.42 7.31
N ILE A 289 -14.98 5.44 7.52
CA ILE A 289 -15.94 4.39 7.15
C ILE A 289 -16.89 4.89 6.06
N SER A 290 -17.68 3.99 5.47
CA SER A 290 -18.77 4.41 4.57
C SER A 290 -19.80 5.23 5.34
N GLN A 291 -20.38 6.24 4.69
CA GLN A 291 -21.46 7.06 5.25
C GLN A 291 -22.66 6.20 5.67
N ILE A 292 -22.96 5.14 4.92
CA ILE A 292 -24.05 4.20 5.23
C ILE A 292 -23.77 3.47 6.56
N ILE A 293 -22.52 3.05 6.79
CA ILE A 293 -22.09 2.40 8.04
C ILE A 293 -22.08 3.43 9.19
N TYR A 294 -21.67 4.67 8.93
CA TYR A 294 -21.67 5.76 9.91
C TYR A 294 -23.08 6.10 10.40
N GLU A 295 -23.99 6.40 9.48
CA GLU A 295 -25.37 6.80 9.80
C GLU A 295 -26.13 5.66 10.48
N TYR A 296 -25.94 4.42 10.02
CA TYR A 296 -26.55 3.25 10.66
C TYR A 296 -26.01 3.00 12.07
N ALA A 297 -24.70 3.14 12.29
CA ALA A 297 -24.09 3.03 13.62
C ALA A 297 -24.53 4.15 14.56
N LEU A 298 -24.66 5.38 14.07
CA LEU A 298 -25.10 6.54 14.83
C LEU A 298 -26.55 6.38 15.34
N GLY A 299 -27.40 5.65 14.60
CA GLY A 299 -28.79 5.37 14.98
C GLY A 299 -28.99 4.45 16.20
N PHE A 300 -27.93 3.82 16.74
CA PHE A 300 -28.02 3.02 17.96
C PHE A 300 -28.06 3.89 19.22
N GLN A 301 -28.87 3.51 20.20
CA GLN A 301 -28.87 4.18 21.51
C GLN A 301 -27.64 3.79 22.34
N ASP A 302 -27.29 2.50 22.32
CA ASP A 302 -26.13 1.92 23.01
C ASP A 302 -24.80 2.52 22.51
N ASP A 303 -23.82 2.65 23.40
CA ASP A 303 -22.43 2.91 23.03
C ASP A 303 -21.64 1.60 23.01
N PHE A 304 -20.71 1.44 22.07
CA PHE A 304 -20.05 0.14 21.87
C PHE A 304 -18.73 0.23 21.11
N ILE A 305 -17.98 -0.88 21.18
CA ILE A 305 -16.92 -1.20 20.20
C ILE A 305 -17.20 -2.61 19.68
N LEU A 306 -17.75 -2.71 18.47
CA LEU A 306 -18.02 -4.00 17.80
C LEU A 306 -16.84 -4.40 16.91
N ASP A 307 -16.46 -5.67 16.90
CA ASP A 307 -15.38 -6.21 16.08
C ASP A 307 -15.95 -7.03 14.92
N GLY A 308 -15.55 -6.73 13.68
CA GLY A 308 -16.19 -7.26 12.48
C GLY A 308 -15.34 -7.21 11.21
N GLU A 309 -15.94 -7.57 10.08
CA GLU A 309 -15.35 -7.46 8.74
C GLU A 309 -16.24 -6.54 7.87
N SER A 310 -15.65 -5.63 7.08
CA SER A 310 -16.41 -4.83 6.10
C SER A 310 -16.26 -5.38 4.68
N VAL A 311 -17.38 -5.49 3.97
CA VAL A 311 -17.46 -5.94 2.58
C VAL A 311 -18.32 -4.94 1.80
N GLY A 312 -17.66 -4.00 1.11
CA GLY A 312 -18.34 -2.83 0.55
C GLY A 312 -18.92 -1.96 1.67
N ASP A 313 -20.20 -1.60 1.54
CA ASP A 313 -20.95 -0.79 2.51
C ASP A 313 -21.65 -1.62 3.61
N VAL A 314 -21.44 -2.95 3.63
CA VAL A 314 -21.98 -3.85 4.66
C VAL A 314 -20.91 -4.18 5.69
N PHE A 315 -21.26 -4.05 6.97
CA PHE A 315 -20.47 -4.44 8.12
C PHE A 315 -20.97 -5.76 8.70
N TYR A 316 -20.05 -6.66 9.00
CA TYR A 316 -20.33 -7.99 9.54
C TYR A 316 -19.67 -8.18 10.91
N PRO A 317 -20.32 -7.74 12.00
CA PRO A 317 -19.82 -7.92 13.36
C PRO A 317 -19.89 -9.39 13.81
N PHE A 318 -18.88 -9.84 14.53
CA PHE A 318 -18.75 -11.22 15.03
C PHE A 318 -18.25 -11.34 16.48
N ASP A 319 -17.86 -10.25 17.12
CA ASP A 319 -17.44 -10.17 18.54
C ASP A 319 -17.67 -8.73 19.04
N ILE A 320 -17.56 -8.49 20.34
CA ILE A 320 -17.72 -7.17 20.96
C ILE A 320 -16.65 -6.96 22.04
N PHE A 321 -16.11 -5.74 22.10
CA PHE A 321 -14.98 -5.37 22.95
C PHE A 321 -15.45 -4.59 24.20
N SER A 322 -16.42 -3.67 24.01
CA SER A 322 -17.02 -2.87 25.09
C SER A 322 -18.48 -2.52 24.79
N LYS A 323 -19.27 -2.29 25.85
CA LYS A 323 -20.64 -1.75 25.77
C LYS A 323 -20.87 -0.71 26.88
N ASP A 324 -21.54 0.39 26.56
CA ASP A 324 -21.90 1.49 27.47
C ASP A 324 -20.71 2.01 28.29
N GLY A 325 -19.56 2.19 27.61
CA GLY A 325 -18.28 2.58 28.21
C GLY A 325 -17.56 1.49 29.04
N LYS A 326 -18.16 0.32 29.24
CA LYS A 326 -17.58 -0.79 30.03
C LYS A 326 -16.83 -1.76 29.14
N ASP A 327 -15.59 -2.09 29.52
CA ASP A 327 -14.86 -3.24 28.98
C ASP A 327 -15.61 -4.54 29.30
N ILE A 328 -15.73 -5.42 28.30
CA ILE A 328 -16.27 -6.78 28.46
C ILE A 328 -15.35 -7.85 27.85
N GLN A 329 -14.08 -7.53 27.60
CA GLN A 329 -13.09 -8.47 27.05
C GLN A 329 -12.86 -9.68 27.98
N HIS A 330 -13.03 -9.48 29.28
CA HIS A 330 -12.87 -10.50 30.32
C HIS A 330 -13.99 -11.55 30.34
N LEU A 331 -15.17 -11.27 29.76
CA LEU A 331 -16.28 -12.23 29.64
C LEU A 331 -15.97 -13.31 28.60
N SER A 332 -16.58 -14.49 28.74
CA SER A 332 -16.48 -15.57 27.75
C SER A 332 -16.99 -15.14 26.38
N TYR A 333 -16.53 -15.81 25.31
CA TYR A 333 -17.00 -15.47 23.96
C TYR A 333 -18.51 -15.69 23.80
N GLN A 334 -19.09 -16.69 24.48
CA GLN A 334 -20.54 -16.91 24.47
C GLN A 334 -21.32 -15.74 25.08
N GLU A 335 -20.86 -15.18 26.22
CA GLU A 335 -21.46 -13.99 26.83
C GLU A 335 -21.32 -12.76 25.94
N ARG A 336 -20.13 -12.50 25.39
CA ARG A 336 -19.89 -11.37 24.46
C ARG A 336 -20.77 -11.49 23.21
N TYR A 337 -20.89 -12.68 22.63
CA TYR A 337 -21.75 -12.91 21.46
C TYR A 337 -23.24 -12.73 21.79
N ALA A 338 -23.71 -13.13 22.97
CA ALA A 338 -25.07 -12.86 23.42
C ALA A 338 -25.34 -11.35 23.63
N ILE A 339 -24.36 -10.60 24.16
CA ILE A 339 -24.44 -9.14 24.26
C ILE A 339 -24.49 -8.50 22.87
N LEU A 340 -23.66 -8.97 21.92
CA LEU A 340 -23.67 -8.51 20.53
C LEU A 340 -25.04 -8.76 19.85
N GLN A 341 -25.61 -9.95 20.03
CA GLN A 341 -26.97 -10.29 19.59
C GLN A 341 -28.03 -9.38 20.23
N SER A 342 -27.86 -8.99 21.49
CA SER A 342 -28.80 -8.09 22.18
C SER A 342 -28.83 -6.68 21.60
N ILE A 343 -27.75 -6.22 20.95
CA ILE A 343 -27.69 -4.91 20.28
C ILE A 343 -28.28 -5.02 18.87
N LEU A 344 -27.87 -6.03 18.11
CA LEU A 344 -28.19 -6.21 16.68
C LEU A 344 -29.54 -6.93 16.46
N LYS A 345 -30.61 -6.41 17.07
CA LYS A 345 -31.94 -7.04 17.10
C LYS A 345 -32.59 -7.07 15.70
N GLY A 346 -32.54 -8.24 15.05
CA GLY A 346 -33.34 -8.55 13.85
C GLY A 346 -32.52 -9.04 12.66
N ARG A 347 -33.01 -8.75 11.45
CA ARG A 347 -32.30 -8.98 10.19
C ARG A 347 -32.12 -7.64 9.48
N ASP A 348 -30.94 -7.05 9.65
CA ASP A 348 -30.55 -5.84 8.93
C ASP A 348 -29.78 -6.15 7.64
N LYS A 349 -29.57 -5.14 6.78
CA LYS A 349 -28.80 -5.24 5.52
C LYS A 349 -27.43 -4.55 5.57
N THR A 350 -27.20 -3.70 6.57
CA THR A 350 -25.98 -2.91 6.79
C THR A 350 -25.12 -3.54 7.88
N PHE A 351 -25.72 -3.97 8.99
CA PHE A 351 -25.05 -4.65 10.12
C PHE A 351 -25.48 -6.12 10.17
N CYS A 352 -24.83 -6.94 9.35
CA CYS A 352 -25.11 -8.36 9.19
C CYS A 352 -24.33 -9.20 10.23
N LEU A 353 -24.92 -9.45 11.40
CA LEU A 353 -24.35 -10.34 12.42
C LEU A 353 -23.89 -11.68 11.82
N VAL A 354 -22.66 -12.10 12.11
CA VAL A 354 -22.14 -13.40 11.67
C VAL A 354 -22.67 -14.53 12.54
N GLU A 355 -23.54 -15.36 11.94
CA GLU A 355 -24.19 -16.53 12.55
C GLU A 355 -23.18 -17.49 13.20
N LEU A 356 -23.27 -17.63 14.54
CA LEU A 356 -22.55 -18.62 15.34
C LEU A 356 -23.35 -19.92 15.42
N VAL A 357 -22.74 -21.03 15.00
CA VAL A 357 -23.25 -22.40 15.24
C VAL A 357 -22.40 -23.12 16.29
N VAL A 358 -23.00 -23.97 17.12
CA VAL A 358 -22.31 -24.60 18.26
C VAL A 358 -22.26 -26.13 18.17
N SER A 359 -23.35 -26.80 17.78
CA SER A 359 -23.36 -28.27 17.76
C SER A 359 -22.48 -28.83 16.64
N THR A 360 -21.91 -30.01 16.87
CA THR A 360 -21.16 -30.77 15.87
C THR A 360 -21.94 -30.96 14.55
N LYS A 361 -23.27 -31.14 14.61
CA LYS A 361 -24.12 -31.24 13.41
C LYS A 361 -24.16 -29.93 12.62
N ASP A 362 -24.41 -28.82 13.31
CA ASP A 362 -24.59 -27.52 12.66
C ASP A 362 -23.24 -26.97 12.15
N LYS A 363 -22.13 -27.31 12.81
CA LYS A 363 -20.77 -27.05 12.34
C LYS A 363 -20.45 -27.81 11.04
N LYS A 364 -20.85 -29.07 10.91
CA LYS A 364 -20.71 -29.84 9.65
C LYS A 364 -21.56 -29.24 8.53
N GLY A 365 -22.85 -28.96 8.78
CA GLY A 365 -23.73 -28.31 7.81
C GLY A 365 -23.28 -26.90 7.39
N LEU A 366 -22.68 -26.13 8.32
CA LEU A 366 -22.07 -24.84 7.98
C LEU A 366 -20.82 -25.02 7.11
N LEU A 367 -19.92 -25.95 7.45
CA LEU A 367 -18.72 -26.25 6.65
C LEU A 367 -19.08 -26.62 5.20
N GLU A 368 -20.07 -27.49 5.01
CA GLU A 368 -20.59 -27.90 3.70
C GLU A 368 -21.16 -26.72 2.90
N LYS A 369 -22.10 -25.97 3.51
CA LYS A 369 -22.72 -24.73 2.98
C LYS A 369 -21.68 -23.67 2.58
N LEU A 370 -20.55 -23.58 3.30
CA LEU A 370 -19.48 -22.63 3.01
C LEU A 370 -18.55 -23.12 1.88
N ARG A 371 -18.25 -24.42 1.79
CA ARG A 371 -17.50 -25.00 0.66
C ARG A 371 -18.29 -24.93 -0.64
N GLU A 372 -19.58 -25.31 -0.61
CA GLU A 372 -20.51 -25.19 -1.74
C GLU A 372 -20.53 -23.76 -2.32
N LYS A 373 -20.60 -22.76 -1.42
CA LYS A 373 -20.66 -21.34 -1.79
C LYS A 373 -19.29 -20.68 -1.95
N GLN A 374 -18.21 -21.47 -2.03
CA GLN A 374 -16.85 -21.01 -2.32
C GLN A 374 -16.38 -19.84 -1.43
N LYS A 375 -16.75 -19.88 -0.15
CA LYS A 375 -16.34 -18.87 0.84
C LYS A 375 -14.87 -19.06 1.24
N GLU A 376 -14.25 -18.08 1.91
CA GLU A 376 -12.81 -18.14 2.21
C GLU A 376 -12.45 -19.22 3.26
N GLY A 377 -13.43 -19.68 4.04
CA GLY A 377 -13.24 -20.70 5.06
C GLY A 377 -14.21 -20.59 6.23
N ILE A 378 -13.80 -21.14 7.37
CA ILE A 378 -14.55 -21.19 8.63
C ILE A 378 -13.65 -20.75 9.80
N VAL A 379 -14.22 -20.06 10.78
CA VAL A 379 -13.56 -19.66 12.02
C VAL A 379 -14.12 -20.49 13.17
N PHE A 380 -13.25 -21.05 14.02
CA PHE A 380 -13.66 -21.65 15.29
C PHE A 380 -13.23 -20.77 16.45
N LYS A 381 -14.09 -20.68 17.47
CA LYS A 381 -13.89 -19.88 18.67
C LYS A 381 -14.23 -20.71 19.90
N ASP A 382 -13.30 -20.78 20.84
CA ASP A 382 -13.51 -21.29 22.18
C ASP A 382 -14.60 -20.44 22.86
N LEU A 383 -15.73 -21.06 23.18
CA LEU A 383 -16.91 -20.39 23.73
C LEU A 383 -16.66 -19.83 25.12
N SER A 384 -15.78 -20.46 25.90
CA SER A 384 -15.42 -20.06 27.26
C SER A 384 -14.43 -18.90 27.32
N ALA A 385 -13.71 -18.64 26.23
CA ALA A 385 -12.50 -17.81 26.29
C ALA A 385 -12.75 -16.28 26.28
N PRO A 386 -12.00 -15.53 27.10
CA PRO A 386 -11.97 -14.07 27.04
C PRO A 386 -11.32 -13.57 25.74
N TYR A 387 -11.66 -12.34 25.35
CA TYR A 387 -11.04 -11.65 24.23
C TYR A 387 -9.56 -11.39 24.55
N LYS A 388 -8.67 -11.68 23.58
CA LYS A 388 -7.22 -11.48 23.71
C LYS A 388 -6.67 -10.86 22.45
N ALA A 389 -6.40 -9.56 22.53
CA ALA A 389 -5.83 -8.75 21.46
C ALA A 389 -4.48 -9.32 20.94
N GLY A 390 -4.19 -9.08 19.66
CA GLY A 390 -2.95 -9.53 19.01
C GLY A 390 -3.00 -10.99 18.56
N ARG A 391 -1.84 -11.55 18.22
CA ARG A 391 -1.69 -12.94 17.75
C ARG A 391 -1.09 -13.82 18.86
N PRO A 392 -1.76 -14.89 19.30
CA PRO A 392 -1.15 -15.87 20.21
C PRO A 392 -0.01 -16.62 19.52
N ALA A 393 1.03 -16.98 20.28
CA ALA A 393 2.27 -17.57 19.74
C ALA A 393 2.07 -18.94 19.07
N SER A 394 1.09 -19.72 19.53
CA SER A 394 0.61 -20.95 18.90
C SER A 394 -0.88 -21.14 19.19
N ARG A 395 -1.61 -21.81 18.29
CA ARG A 395 -3.08 -22.02 18.32
C ARG A 395 -3.86 -20.83 18.90
N GLY A 396 -4.39 -20.95 20.11
CA GLY A 396 -5.13 -19.92 20.84
C GLY A 396 -6.65 -20.02 20.71
N ALA A 397 -7.37 -19.21 21.49
CA ALA A 397 -8.83 -19.26 21.66
C ALA A 397 -9.67 -19.02 20.38
N GLN A 398 -9.05 -18.53 19.30
CA GLN A 398 -9.72 -18.38 18.00
C GLN A 398 -8.75 -18.79 16.88
N ILE A 399 -9.21 -19.71 16.04
CA ILE A 399 -8.47 -20.28 14.91
C ILE A 399 -9.30 -20.20 13.62
N LYS A 400 -8.66 -20.36 12.48
CA LYS A 400 -9.32 -20.35 11.16
C LYS A 400 -8.87 -21.54 10.34
N PHE A 401 -9.80 -22.19 9.66
CA PHE A 401 -9.50 -23.08 8.55
C PHE A 401 -9.90 -22.34 7.26
N LYS A 402 -9.02 -22.34 6.26
CA LYS A 402 -9.31 -21.74 4.95
C LYS A 402 -9.53 -22.84 3.92
N PHE A 403 -10.44 -22.61 2.98
CA PHE A 403 -10.57 -23.50 1.83
C PHE A 403 -9.50 -23.10 0.81
N TYR A 404 -8.44 -23.88 0.77
CA TYR A 404 -7.41 -23.79 -0.26
C TYR A 404 -7.70 -24.81 -1.37
N GLU A 405 -7.37 -24.41 -2.59
CA GLU A 405 -7.34 -25.24 -3.78
C GLU A 405 -5.90 -25.29 -4.28
N THR A 406 -5.52 -26.34 -5.00
CA THR A 406 -4.19 -26.48 -5.61
C THR A 406 -4.27 -26.35 -7.13
N ALA A 407 -3.17 -25.88 -7.74
CA ALA A 407 -3.02 -25.84 -9.19
C ALA A 407 -1.56 -26.11 -9.60
N THR A 408 -1.43 -26.96 -10.60
CA THR A 408 -0.19 -27.23 -11.34
C THR A 408 -0.01 -26.11 -12.38
N VAL A 409 0.96 -25.23 -12.19
CA VAL A 409 1.19 -24.06 -13.07
C VAL A 409 2.58 -24.06 -13.69
N SER A 410 2.70 -23.54 -14.91
CA SER A 410 4.00 -23.36 -15.60
C SER A 410 4.61 -22.03 -15.17
N VAL A 411 5.93 -22.01 -14.90
CA VAL A 411 6.67 -20.78 -14.60
C VAL A 411 6.86 -19.96 -15.88
N GLU A 412 6.30 -18.76 -15.92
CA GLU A 412 6.38 -17.85 -17.07
C GLU A 412 7.65 -17.00 -17.04
N THR A 413 8.01 -16.42 -15.89
CA THR A 413 9.20 -15.55 -15.74
C THR A 413 9.71 -15.53 -14.30
N VAL A 414 11.04 -15.55 -14.14
CA VAL A 414 11.71 -15.39 -12.84
C VAL A 414 11.88 -13.90 -12.52
N ASN A 415 11.24 -13.41 -11.44
CA ASN A 415 11.31 -11.99 -11.10
C ASN A 415 12.62 -11.58 -10.39
N LEU A 416 12.86 -10.27 -10.33
CA LEU A 416 13.96 -9.65 -9.57
C LEU A 416 13.83 -9.82 -8.03
N LYS A 417 12.63 -10.13 -7.53
CA LYS A 417 12.39 -10.60 -6.15
C LYS A 417 12.20 -12.11 -6.18
N ARG A 418 12.38 -12.81 -5.05
CA ARG A 418 12.12 -14.26 -4.90
C ARG A 418 10.64 -14.61 -5.11
N SER A 419 10.23 -14.62 -6.36
CA SER A 419 8.86 -14.81 -6.82
C SER A 419 8.86 -15.10 -8.32
N VAL A 420 7.94 -15.92 -8.80
CA VAL A 420 7.77 -16.18 -10.24
C VAL A 420 6.43 -15.64 -10.72
N SER A 421 6.34 -15.24 -11.99
CA SER A 421 5.04 -15.16 -12.67
C SER A 421 4.64 -16.54 -13.15
N MET A 422 3.34 -16.81 -13.14
CA MET A 422 2.75 -18.12 -13.37
C MET A 422 1.84 -18.05 -14.59
N ARG A 423 1.73 -19.14 -15.34
CA ARG A 423 0.82 -19.27 -16.48
C ARG A 423 0.09 -20.62 -16.52
N LEU A 424 -1.11 -20.59 -17.09
CA LEU A 424 -1.95 -21.75 -17.41
C LEU A 424 -2.43 -21.63 -18.86
N TYR A 425 -2.74 -22.75 -19.50
CA TYR A 425 -3.14 -22.83 -20.90
C TYR A 425 -4.67 -22.91 -21.03
N ASP A 426 -5.28 -22.08 -21.88
CA ASP A 426 -6.75 -22.03 -22.07
C ASP A 426 -7.27 -22.90 -23.23
N GLY A 427 -6.43 -23.82 -23.71
CA GLY A 427 -6.67 -24.59 -24.94
C GLY A 427 -6.21 -23.89 -26.22
N LYS A 428 -5.90 -22.58 -26.19
CA LYS A 428 -5.46 -21.78 -27.35
C LYS A 428 -4.20 -20.97 -27.09
N SER A 429 -3.96 -20.57 -25.85
CA SER A 429 -2.97 -19.56 -25.46
C SER A 429 -2.57 -19.70 -24.00
N TRP A 430 -1.39 -19.18 -23.66
CA TRP A 430 -0.91 -19.09 -22.28
C TRP A 430 -1.45 -17.83 -21.61
N ILE A 431 -2.23 -18.01 -20.55
CA ILE A 431 -2.82 -16.96 -19.73
C ILE A 431 -1.96 -16.76 -18.48
N HIS A 432 -1.50 -15.53 -18.23
CA HIS A 432 -0.81 -15.14 -17.00
C HIS A 432 -1.78 -15.18 -15.80
N VAL A 433 -1.47 -15.99 -14.79
CA VAL A 433 -2.33 -16.23 -13.60
C VAL A 433 -1.79 -15.58 -12.32
N GLY A 434 -0.92 -14.59 -12.45
CA GLY A 434 -0.40 -13.80 -11.35
C GLY A 434 1.03 -14.19 -10.95
N ASN A 435 1.40 -13.91 -9.70
CA ASN A 435 2.75 -14.15 -9.18
C ASN A 435 2.69 -14.83 -7.80
N VAL A 436 3.59 -15.78 -7.55
CA VAL A 436 3.76 -16.44 -6.25
C VAL A 436 5.14 -16.14 -5.66
N THR A 437 5.24 -16.01 -4.34
CA THR A 437 6.52 -15.79 -3.64
C THR A 437 7.18 -17.13 -3.35
N ILE A 438 8.48 -17.25 -3.63
CA ILE A 438 9.28 -18.45 -3.37
C ILE A 438 9.97 -18.30 -1.99
N PRO A 439 9.61 -19.12 -0.98
CA PRO A 439 10.19 -19.03 0.36
C PRO A 439 11.71 -19.25 0.35
N ILE A 440 12.41 -18.80 1.39
CA ILE A 440 13.89 -18.81 1.42
C ILE A 440 14.47 -20.23 1.46
N ASN A 441 13.74 -21.18 2.05
CA ASN A 441 14.12 -22.60 2.19
C ASN A 441 13.86 -23.47 0.94
N PHE A 442 13.48 -22.87 -0.18
CA PHE A 442 13.38 -23.56 -1.48
C PHE A 442 14.39 -22.98 -2.47
N GLU A 443 14.80 -23.77 -3.46
CA GLU A 443 15.51 -23.25 -4.62
C GLU A 443 14.59 -22.38 -5.49
N MET A 444 15.16 -21.57 -6.39
CA MET A 444 14.38 -20.70 -7.27
C MET A 444 14.02 -21.47 -8.56
N PRO A 445 12.72 -21.70 -8.86
CA PRO A 445 12.32 -22.37 -10.11
C PRO A 445 12.80 -21.59 -11.34
N GLN A 446 13.13 -22.32 -12.40
CA GLN A 446 13.47 -21.78 -13.72
C GLN A 446 12.22 -21.60 -14.59
N GLU A 447 12.33 -20.85 -15.68
CA GLU A 447 11.26 -20.70 -16.67
C GLU A 447 10.88 -22.06 -17.27
N ARG A 448 9.57 -22.28 -17.47
CA ARG A 448 8.93 -23.55 -17.82
C ARG A 448 9.09 -24.70 -16.83
N ASN A 449 9.64 -24.50 -15.63
CA ASN A 449 9.44 -25.48 -14.56
C ASN A 449 7.95 -25.54 -14.23
N ILE A 450 7.45 -26.75 -13.97
CA ILE A 450 6.08 -26.98 -13.51
C ILE A 450 6.09 -26.94 -11.98
N ILE A 451 5.20 -26.18 -11.38
CA ILE A 451 5.18 -25.94 -9.93
C ILE A 451 3.76 -26.11 -9.38
N GLU A 452 3.68 -26.60 -8.15
CA GLU A 452 2.42 -26.69 -7.41
C GLU A 452 2.21 -25.43 -6.57
N VAL A 453 1.02 -24.83 -6.65
CA VAL A 453 0.64 -23.68 -5.82
C VAL A 453 -0.72 -23.89 -5.16
N ARG A 454 -0.83 -23.62 -3.85
CA ARG A 454 -2.13 -23.47 -3.19
C ARG A 454 -2.64 -22.05 -3.29
N TYR A 455 -3.91 -21.86 -3.61
CA TYR A 455 -4.60 -20.58 -3.74
C TYR A 455 -5.99 -20.66 -3.09
N LEU A 456 -6.72 -19.54 -2.97
CA LEU A 456 -8.07 -19.54 -2.37
C LEU A 456 -9.17 -19.61 -3.42
N TYR A 457 -9.04 -18.80 -4.47
CA TYR A 457 -9.90 -18.78 -5.64
C TYR A 457 -9.20 -18.05 -6.79
N ALA A 458 -9.67 -18.25 -8.01
CA ALA A 458 -9.24 -17.50 -9.19
C ALA A 458 -10.24 -16.38 -9.54
N TYR A 459 -9.75 -15.26 -10.08
CA TYR A 459 -10.60 -14.25 -10.71
C TYR A 459 -10.93 -14.65 -12.15
N ARG A 460 -12.14 -14.33 -12.62
CA ARG A 460 -12.49 -14.42 -14.06
C ARG A 460 -11.59 -13.41 -14.81
N GLY A 461 -10.60 -13.93 -15.54
CA GLY A 461 -9.41 -13.16 -15.95
C GLY A 461 -8.07 -13.77 -15.52
N GLY A 462 -8.08 -14.96 -14.89
CA GLY A 462 -6.91 -15.84 -14.72
C GLY A 462 -6.15 -15.69 -13.40
N SER A 463 -6.06 -14.49 -12.83
CA SER A 463 -5.22 -14.26 -11.62
C SER A 463 -5.68 -15.03 -10.38
N LEU A 464 -4.75 -15.71 -9.71
CA LEU A 464 -4.98 -16.43 -8.45
C LEU A 464 -4.97 -15.49 -7.22
N TYR A 465 -5.86 -15.72 -6.26
CA TYR A 465 -5.91 -14.98 -4.99
C TYR A 465 -5.15 -15.70 -3.87
N GLN A 466 -4.24 -14.95 -3.23
CA GLN A 466 -3.33 -15.41 -2.18
C GLN A 466 -2.56 -16.72 -2.50
N PRO A 467 -1.92 -16.85 -3.69
CA PRO A 467 -1.16 -18.04 -4.05
C PRO A 467 0.06 -18.23 -3.12
N THR A 468 0.33 -19.48 -2.75
CA THR A 468 1.45 -19.93 -1.93
C THR A 468 2.12 -21.11 -2.62
N TYR A 469 3.44 -21.03 -2.79
CA TYR A 469 4.24 -22.07 -3.43
C TYR A 469 4.34 -23.33 -2.56
N LEU A 470 4.15 -24.51 -3.16
CA LEU A 470 4.28 -25.80 -2.49
C LEU A 470 5.54 -26.58 -2.94
N GLY A 471 5.89 -26.54 -4.23
CA GLY A 471 7.08 -27.22 -4.75
C GLY A 471 7.20 -27.22 -6.27
N ILE A 472 8.27 -27.82 -6.80
CA ILE A 472 8.38 -28.20 -8.22
C ILE A 472 7.70 -29.56 -8.39
N ARG A 473 6.89 -29.72 -9.44
CA ARG A 473 6.38 -31.02 -9.90
C ARG A 473 7.32 -31.54 -10.97
N SER A 474 8.15 -32.53 -10.63
CA SER A 474 9.03 -33.22 -11.58
C SER A 474 8.32 -34.37 -12.32
N ASP A 475 7.05 -34.59 -11.98
CA ASP A 475 6.15 -35.65 -12.39
C ASP A 475 4.97 -35.16 -13.26
N ALA A 476 4.95 -33.86 -13.58
CA ALA A 476 3.94 -33.17 -14.38
C ALA A 476 4.59 -32.36 -15.51
N ASP A 477 3.86 -32.08 -16.59
CA ASP A 477 4.33 -31.31 -17.75
C ASP A 477 3.42 -30.11 -18.10
N GLU A 478 3.62 -29.48 -19.27
CA GLU A 478 2.83 -28.31 -19.68
C GLU A 478 1.35 -28.63 -20.03
N ASN A 479 0.98 -29.91 -20.20
CA ASN A 479 -0.41 -30.33 -20.39
C ASN A 479 -1.21 -30.33 -19.07
N ASP A 480 -0.57 -30.59 -17.94
CA ASP A 480 -1.19 -30.50 -16.59
C ASP A 480 -1.53 -29.06 -16.20
N CYS A 481 -1.02 -28.08 -16.95
CA CYS A 481 -1.24 -26.65 -16.74
C CYS A 481 -2.53 -26.11 -17.40
N ASP A 482 -3.63 -26.87 -17.41
CA ASP A 482 -4.93 -26.41 -17.95
C ASP A 482 -5.60 -25.37 -17.03
N LEU A 483 -6.01 -24.22 -17.61
CA LEU A 483 -6.78 -23.16 -16.94
C LEU A 483 -8.14 -23.65 -16.38
N ASN A 484 -8.70 -24.74 -16.91
CA ASN A 484 -9.95 -25.33 -16.43
C ASN A 484 -9.85 -25.92 -15.01
N GLN A 485 -8.65 -26.19 -14.49
CA GLN A 485 -8.47 -26.66 -13.11
C GLN A 485 -8.80 -25.59 -12.05
N LEU A 486 -8.93 -24.32 -12.46
CA LEU A 486 -9.14 -23.22 -11.53
C LEU A 486 -10.56 -23.13 -10.97
N LYS A 487 -10.69 -23.17 -9.64
CA LYS A 487 -11.94 -22.79 -8.97
C LYS A 487 -12.03 -21.28 -8.85
N TYR A 488 -12.96 -20.71 -9.60
CA TYR A 488 -13.19 -19.26 -9.66
C TYR A 488 -13.98 -18.76 -8.44
N LYS A 489 -13.81 -17.48 -8.08
CA LYS A 489 -14.63 -16.86 -7.04
C LYS A 489 -16.11 -16.86 -7.47
N SER A 490 -16.99 -17.23 -6.54
CA SER A 490 -18.43 -16.96 -6.63
C SER A 490 -18.69 -15.45 -6.75
N ILE A 491 -19.70 -15.08 -7.54
CA ILE A 491 -20.15 -13.70 -7.77
C ILE A 491 -21.21 -13.32 -6.74
#